data_AF-A0A8T3ZY95-F1
#
_entry.id   AF-A0A8T3ZY95-F1
#
_cell.length_a   1.000
_cell.length_b   1.000
_cell.length_c   1.000
_cell.angle_alpha   90.00
_cell.angle_beta   90.00
_cell.angle_gamma   90.00
#
_symmetry.space_group_name_H-M   'P 1'
#
loop_
_entity.id
_entity.type
_entity.pdbx_description
1 polymer ?
#
loop_
_entity_poly.entity_id
_entity_poly.type
_entity_poly.pdbx_seq_one_letter_code
_entity_poly.pdbx_strand_id
1 'polypeptide(L)'
;MKKIIPTLTSILKRHGIVRAGIFGSFATGKATRKSDIDMLVKYGSKKSPLDLIGLENELERAVGISVDLLTYDSVNPLLKNRIMREEVRIF
;
A
#
# COMPACT_ATOMS: atom_id res chain seq x y z
N MET A 1 10.67 -11.73 -3.94
CA MET A 1 9.62 -10.88 -4.54
C MET A 1 8.38 -11.67 -5.01
N LYS A 2 8.48 -12.81 -5.71
CA LYS A 2 7.32 -13.57 -6.25
C LYS A 2 6.23 -14.00 -5.24
N LYS A 3 6.48 -13.94 -3.92
CA LYS A 3 5.51 -14.29 -2.87
C LYS A 3 4.90 -13.09 -2.10
N ILE A 4 5.41 -11.86 -2.30
CA ILE A 4 4.99 -10.70 -1.50
C ILE A 4 3.61 -10.18 -1.96
N ILE A 5 3.47 -9.88 -3.25
CA ILE A 5 2.22 -9.32 -3.80
C ILE A 5 1.00 -10.21 -3.53
N PRO A 6 1.06 -11.55 -3.69
CA PRO A 6 -0.06 -12.43 -3.35
C PRO A 6 -0.47 -12.35 -1.87
N THR A 7 0.51 -12.31 -0.95
CA THR A 7 0.26 -12.19 0.50
C THR A 7 -0.41 -10.85 0.83
N LEU A 8 0.13 -9.74 0.33
CA LEU A 8 -0.44 -8.41 0.50
C LEU A 8 -1.87 -8.36 -0.04
N THR A 9 -2.09 -8.86 -1.26
CA THR A 9 -3.41 -8.90 -1.91
C THR A 9 -4.45 -9.64 -1.07
N SER A 10 -4.07 -10.79 -0.51
CA SER A 10 -4.97 -11.60 0.33
C SER A 10 -5.37 -10.84 1.59
N ILE A 11 -4.42 -10.20 2.29
CA ILE A 11 -4.69 -9.41 3.50
C ILE A 11 -5.58 -8.20 3.16
N LEU A 12 -5.20 -7.41 2.16
CA LEU A 12 -5.94 -6.22 1.75
C LEU A 12 -7.41 -6.53 1.40
N LYS A 13 -7.67 -7.61 0.66
CA LYS A 13 -9.05 -8.03 0.33
C LYS A 13 -9.86 -8.39 1.57
N ARG A 14 -9.29 -9.09 2.56
CA ARG A 14 -9.98 -9.39 3.83
C ARG A 14 -10.36 -8.14 4.62
N HIS A 15 -9.57 -7.07 4.48
CA HIS A 15 -9.82 -5.78 5.13
C HIS A 15 -10.81 -4.87 4.38
N GLY A 16 -11.39 -5.35 3.28
CA GLY A 16 -12.37 -4.60 2.50
C GLY A 16 -11.76 -3.53 1.60
N ILE A 17 -10.48 -3.69 1.23
CA ILE A 17 -9.83 -2.85 0.22
C ILE A 17 -10.37 -3.21 -1.16
N VAL A 18 -10.82 -2.20 -1.90
CA VAL A 18 -11.39 -2.32 -3.25
C VAL A 18 -10.43 -1.88 -4.35
N ARG A 19 -9.34 -1.19 -3.96
CA ARG A 19 -8.27 -0.78 -4.86
C ARG A 19 -6.96 -0.72 -4.08
N ALA A 20 -5.90 -1.27 -4.66
CA ALA A 20 -4.56 -1.17 -4.11
C ALA A 20 -3.50 -0.98 -5.21
N GLY A 21 -2.50 -0.15 -4.92
CA GLY A 21 -1.33 0.05 -5.75
C GLY A 21 -0.07 0.23 -4.90
N ILE A 22 1.08 -0.11 -5.48
CA ILE A 22 2.39 0.21 -4.90
C ILE A 22 2.90 1.46 -5.62
N PHE A 23 3.54 2.38 -4.90
CA PHE A 23 4.19 3.55 -5.50
C PHE A 23 5.64 3.66 -5.00
N GLY A 24 6.30 4.77 -5.32
CA GLY A 24 7.63 5.07 -4.79
C GLY A 24 8.74 4.13 -5.28
N SER A 25 9.67 3.81 -4.39
CA SER A 25 10.92 3.13 -4.76
C SER A 25 10.70 1.70 -5.27
N PHE A 26 9.70 1.00 -4.73
CA PHE A 26 9.31 -0.34 -5.19
C PHE A 26 8.65 -0.33 -6.57
N ALA A 27 7.87 0.69 -6.89
CA ALA A 27 7.24 0.83 -8.20
C ALA A 27 8.23 1.27 -9.30
N THR A 28 9.20 2.12 -8.95
CA THR A 28 10.18 2.68 -9.89
C THR A 28 11.43 1.82 -10.08
N GLY A 29 11.48 0.63 -9.46
CA GLY A 29 12.64 -0.28 -9.55
C GLY A 29 13.89 0.22 -8.81
N LYS A 30 13.77 1.27 -8.00
CA LYS A 30 14.86 1.88 -7.22
C LYS A 30 14.93 1.37 -5.78
N ALA A 31 14.07 0.42 -5.41
CA ALA A 31 14.05 -0.16 -4.08
C ALA A 31 15.41 -0.76 -3.70
N THR A 32 15.88 -0.39 -2.51
CA THR A 32 17.08 -0.95 -1.88
C THR A 32 16.68 -1.99 -0.83
N ARG A 33 17.65 -2.69 -0.24
CA ARG A 33 17.37 -3.65 0.86
C ARG A 33 16.80 -3.01 2.13
N LYS A 34 16.85 -1.68 2.24
CA LYS A 34 16.30 -0.91 3.37
C LYS A 34 15.00 -0.19 3.02
N SER A 35 14.49 -0.36 1.81
CA SER A 35 13.28 0.32 1.37
C SER A 35 12.04 -0.31 2.01
N ASP A 36 11.15 0.56 2.45
CA ASP A 36 9.75 0.34 2.79
C ASP A 36 8.89 0.12 1.53
N ILE A 37 7.77 -0.58 1.71
CA ILE A 37 6.77 -0.77 0.65
C ILE A 37 5.72 0.32 0.76
N ASP A 38 5.84 1.36 -0.07
CA ASP A 38 4.85 2.43 -0.20
C ASP A 38 3.58 1.92 -0.90
N MET A 39 2.43 2.00 -0.24
CA MET A 39 1.17 1.46 -0.74
C MET A 39 0.02 2.46 -0.67
N LEU A 40 -0.73 2.56 -1.77
CA LEU A 40 -2.00 3.28 -1.83
C LEU A 40 -3.16 2.30 -1.77
N VAL A 41 -4.13 2.58 -0.89
CA VAL A 41 -5.32 1.75 -0.72
C VAL A 41 -6.61 2.55 -0.71
N LYS A 42 -7.69 1.94 -1.20
CA LYS A 42 -9.05 2.46 -1.10
C LYS A 42 -9.93 1.45 -0.41
N TYR A 43 -10.57 1.85 0.69
CA TYR A 43 -11.61 1.04 1.33
C TYR A 43 -12.92 1.10 0.54
N GLY A 44 -13.66 0.00 0.52
CA GLY A 44 -15.02 -0.04 -0.04
C GLY A 44 -16.07 0.62 0.85
N SER A 45 -15.75 0.85 2.11
CA SER A 45 -16.60 1.51 3.11
C SER A 45 -15.79 2.49 3.95
N LYS A 46 -16.47 3.33 4.74
CA LYS A 46 -15.76 4.21 5.69
C LYS A 46 -15.01 3.36 6.72
N LYS A 47 -13.75 3.74 6.96
CA LYS A 47 -12.89 3.15 7.97
C LYS A 47 -12.28 4.24 8.84
N SER A 48 -11.93 3.85 10.06
CA SER A 48 -11.24 4.71 10.99
C SER A 48 -9.72 4.74 10.70
N PRO A 49 -8.99 5.78 11.15
CA PRO A 49 -7.53 5.78 11.10
C PRO A 49 -6.90 4.58 11.82
N LEU A 50 -7.54 4.07 12.88
CA LEU A 50 -7.07 2.89 13.61
C LEU A 50 -7.13 1.61 12.78
N ASP A 51 -8.11 1.49 11.88
CA ASP A 51 -8.20 0.36 10.95
C ASP A 51 -7.01 0.36 9.96
N LEU A 52 -6.57 1.55 9.53
CA LEU A 52 -5.41 1.70 8.65
C LEU A 52 -4.13 1.28 9.36
N ILE A 53 -3.91 1.75 10.59
CA ILE A 53 -2.77 1.36 11.42
C ILE A 53 -2.77 -0.16 11.69
N GLY A 54 -3.94 -0.73 11.98
CA GLY A 54 -4.08 -2.17 12.21
C GLY A 54 -3.71 -2.99 10.96
N LEU A 55 -4.15 -2.54 9.78
CA LEU A 55 -3.82 -3.15 8.50
C LEU A 55 -2.32 -3.04 8.19
N GLU A 56 -1.72 -1.86 8.37
CA GLU A 56 -0.28 -1.62 8.17
C GLU A 56 0.56 -2.62 8.96
N ASN A 57 0.30 -2.70 10.25
CA ASN A 57 0.96 -3.63 11.17
C ASN A 57 0.79 -5.10 10.77
N GLU A 58 -0.38 -5.50 10.24
CA GLU A 58 -0.59 -6.87 9.75
C GLU A 58 0.22 -7.16 8.49
N LEU A 59 0.28 -6.22 7.54
CA LEU A 59 1.07 -6.36 6.33
C LEU A 59 2.56 -6.47 6.65
N GLU A 60 3.08 -5.58 7.50
CA GLU A 60 4.49 -5.59 7.92
C GLU A 60 4.89 -6.93 8.54
N ARG A 61 4.09 -7.44 9.47
CA ARG A 61 4.33 -8.76 10.08
C ARG A 61 4.29 -9.90 9.07
N ALA A 62 3.43 -9.81 8.06
CA ALA A 62 3.27 -10.86 7.06
C ALA A 62 4.43 -10.90 6.05
N VAL A 63 5.03 -9.75 5.73
CA VAL A 63 6.12 -9.67 4.73
C VAL A 63 7.51 -9.51 5.33
N GLY A 64 7.61 -9.12 6.61
CA GLY A 64 8.88 -8.88 7.31
C GLY A 64 9.64 -7.64 6.81
N ILE A 65 8.94 -6.72 6.16
CA ILE A 65 9.45 -5.46 5.59
C ILE A 65 8.49 -4.37 6.03
N SER A 66 8.99 -3.16 6.28
CA SER A 66 8.13 -2.03 6.61
C SER A 66 7.20 -1.67 5.45
N VAL A 67 5.98 -1.25 5.76
CA VAL A 67 4.93 -0.91 4.81
C VAL A 67 4.35 0.44 5.21
N ASP A 68 4.37 1.42 4.31
CA ASP A 68 3.72 2.71 4.52
C ASP A 68 2.39 2.73 3.76
N LEU A 69 1.27 2.83 4.48
CA LEU A 69 -0.07 2.85 3.89
C LEU A 69 -0.66 4.26 3.84
N LEU A 70 -0.95 4.70 2.61
CA LEU A 70 -1.76 5.88 2.36
C LEU A 70 -3.12 5.50 1.77
N THR A 71 -4.15 6.27 2.12
CA THR A 71 -5.44 6.16 1.43
C THR A 71 -5.46 7.11 0.24
N TYR A 72 -6.11 6.73 -0.87
CA TYR A 72 -6.25 7.63 -2.04
C TYR A 72 -6.89 8.98 -1.69
N ASP A 73 -7.72 9.01 -0.65
CA ASP A 73 -8.44 10.20 -0.20
C ASP A 73 -7.59 11.08 0.74
N SER A 74 -6.53 10.53 1.35
CA SER A 74 -5.62 11.27 2.25
C SER A 74 -4.36 11.81 1.56
N VAL A 75 -4.16 11.52 0.27
CA VAL A 75 -2.97 11.98 -0.47
C VAL A 75 -3.01 13.49 -0.67
N ASN A 76 -1.92 14.17 -0.30
CA ASN A 76 -1.75 15.60 -0.56
C ASN A 76 -1.93 15.91 -2.07
N PRO A 77 -2.81 16.85 -2.46
CA PRO A 77 -3.08 17.19 -3.86
C PRO A 77 -1.81 17.51 -4.67
N LEU A 78 -0.80 18.12 -4.06
CA LEU A 78 0.46 18.46 -4.71
C LEU A 78 1.29 17.22 -5.07
N LEU A 79 1.18 16.17 -4.27
CA LEU A 79 1.89 14.90 -4.47
C LEU A 79 1.07 13.89 -5.27
N LYS A 80 -0.26 14.04 -5.29
CA LYS A 80 -1.20 13.12 -5.93
C LYS A 80 -0.83 12.84 -7.38
N ASN A 81 -0.55 13.87 -8.18
CA ASN A 81 -0.20 13.69 -9.59
C ASN A 81 1.09 12.89 -9.79
N ARG A 82 2.10 13.05 -8.91
CA ARG A 82 3.33 12.27 -8.98
C ARG A 82 3.07 10.82 -8.58
N ILE A 83 2.43 10.62 -7.43
CA ILE A 83 2.16 9.29 -6.89
C ILE A 83 1.30 8.48 -7.86
N MET A 84 0.24 9.06 -8.43
CA MET A 84 -0.65 8.36 -9.36
C MET A 84 0.04 8.02 -10.70
N ARG A 85 1.12 8.72 -11.09
CA ARG A 85 1.93 8.36 -12.27
C ARG A 85 2.91 7.22 -11.99
N GLU A 86 3.41 7.15 -10.76
CA GLU A 86 4.35 6.12 -10.32
C GLU A 86 3.63 4.86 -9.81
N GLU A 87 2.33 4.95 -9.53
CA GLU A 87 1.50 3.86 -9.03
C GLU A 87 1.51 2.66 -10.00
N VAL A 88 1.98 1.53 -9.51
CA VAL A 88 1.78 0.21 -10.12
C VAL A 88 0.61 -0.46 -9.41
N ARG A 89 -0.51 -0.57 -10.13
CA ARG A 89 -1.74 -1.15 -9.59
C ARG A 89 -1.61 -2.65 -9.36
N ILE A 90 -2.06 -3.11 -8.20
CA ILE A 90 -2.14 -4.53 -7.86
C ILE A 90 -3.54 -5.07 -8.20
N PHE A 91 -4.61 -4.40 -7.75
CA PHE A 91 -6.01 -4.69 -8.10
C PHE A 91 -6.89 -3.45 -7.92
#